data_AF-A0AAT9HAX1-F1
#
_entry.id   AF-A0AAT9HAX1-F1
#
_cell.length_a   1.000
_cell.length_b   1.000
_cell.length_c   1.000
_cell.angle_alpha   90.00
_cell.angle_beta   90.00
_cell.angle_gamma   90.00
#
_symmetry.space_group_name_H-M   'P 1'
#
loop_
_entity.id
_entity.type
_entity.pdbx_description
1 polymer ?
#
loop_
_entity_poly.entity_id
_entity_poly.type
_entity_poly.pdbx_seq_one_letter_code
_entity_poly.pdbx_strand_id
1 'polypeptide(L)'
;MAENNPLKIHNLRPAPGAKTAKTRVGRGEASKGKTAGRGTKGTKARYQVPERFEGGQMPLHMRLPKLKGFKNPFKTEFQVVNLDKLASSTPRVERSRSRTWSPRVPCARTASSRSWARARSPWRCR
;
A
#
# COMPACT_ATOMS: atom_id res chain seq x y z
N MET A 1 -21.18 41.28 26.24
CA MET A 1 -21.65 41.43 24.85
C MET A 1 -20.73 40.60 23.98
N ALA A 2 -21.11 39.35 23.69
CA ALA A 2 -20.34 38.48 22.79
C ALA A 2 -20.92 38.68 21.39
N GLU A 3 -20.23 39.48 20.57
CA GLU A 3 -20.61 39.67 19.18
C GLU A 3 -20.31 38.38 18.38
N ASN A 4 -21.32 37.86 17.70
CA ASN A 4 -21.24 36.69 16.82
C ASN A 4 -20.33 36.99 15.63
N ASN A 5 -19.04 36.67 15.75
CA ASN A 5 -18.06 36.83 14.67
C ASN A 5 -17.77 35.46 14.04
N PRO A 6 -17.98 35.26 12.72
CA PRO A 6 -17.67 33.98 12.06
C PRO A 6 -16.18 33.65 12.17
N LEU A 7 -15.83 32.37 12.04
CA LEU A 7 -14.43 31.90 12.05
C LEU A 7 -13.59 32.68 11.03
N LYS A 8 -12.74 33.57 11.53
CA LYS A 8 -11.77 34.33 10.74
C LYS A 8 -10.43 33.61 10.69
N ILE A 9 -9.61 33.98 9.71
CA ILE A 9 -8.28 33.37 9.45
C ILE A 9 -7.37 33.37 10.69
N HIS A 10 -7.45 34.39 11.55
CA HIS A 10 -6.63 34.50 12.76
C HIS A 10 -7.00 33.54 13.89
N ASN A 11 -8.13 32.83 13.80
CA ASN A 11 -8.60 31.87 14.81
C ASN A 11 -8.12 30.44 14.55
N LEU A 12 -7.54 30.17 13.38
CA LEU A 12 -7.01 28.84 13.03
C LEU A 12 -5.68 28.62 13.73
N ARG A 13 -5.66 27.72 14.72
CA ARG A 13 -4.45 27.25 15.39
C ARG A 13 -4.23 25.77 15.09
N PRO A 14 -2.97 25.30 14.95
CA PRO A 14 -2.70 23.89 14.77
C PRO A 14 -3.10 23.08 16.01
N ALA A 15 -3.38 21.80 15.82
CA ALA A 15 -3.60 20.87 16.92
C ALA A 15 -2.39 20.86 17.88
N PRO A 16 -2.61 20.69 19.19
CA PRO A 16 -1.52 20.64 20.16
C PRO A 16 -0.54 19.52 19.78
N GLY A 17 0.77 19.83 19.76
CA GLY A 17 1.82 18.89 19.37
C GLY A 17 2.09 18.77 17.86
N ALA A 18 1.27 19.37 16.99
CA ALA A 18 1.51 19.32 15.54
C ALA A 18 2.74 20.11 15.09
N LYS A 19 3.26 21.03 15.92
CA LYS A 19 4.47 21.83 15.65
C LYS A 19 5.44 21.72 16.81
N THR A 20 6.64 21.24 16.53
CA THR A 20 7.74 21.16 17.49
C THR A 20 8.74 22.29 17.28
N ALA A 21 9.31 22.80 18.37
CA ALA A 21 10.32 23.86 18.31
C ALA A 21 11.64 23.31 17.73
N LYS A 22 12.19 24.00 16.73
CA LYS A 22 13.50 23.64 16.14
C LYS A 22 14.62 24.06 17.08
N THR A 23 15.48 23.12 17.47
CA THR A 23 16.71 23.45 18.19
C THR A 23 17.68 24.19 17.27
N ARG A 24 17.98 25.46 17.59
CA ARG A 24 18.98 26.27 16.88
C ARG A 24 20.35 26.05 17.54
N VAL A 25 21.25 25.40 16.82
CA VAL A 25 22.60 25.09 17.33
C VAL A 25 23.51 26.33 17.29
N GLY A 26 24.48 26.41 18.19
CA GLY A 26 25.44 27.52 18.31
C GLY A 26 24.83 28.81 18.85
N ARG A 27 23.89 28.74 19.81
CA ARG A 27 23.21 29.91 20.41
C ARG A 27 23.30 29.90 21.94
N GLY A 28 24.54 29.84 22.44
CA GLY A 28 24.85 29.83 23.88
C GLY A 28 24.88 28.42 24.50
N GLU A 29 25.39 28.33 25.72
CA GLU A 29 25.66 27.06 26.43
C GLU A 29 24.40 26.30 26.83
N ALA A 30 23.28 26.98 27.07
CA ALA A 30 21.98 26.34 27.33
C ALA A 30 21.41 25.62 26.09
N SER A 31 21.90 25.98 24.90
CA SER A 31 21.62 25.29 23.65
C SER A 31 22.79 24.35 23.31
N LYS A 32 22.79 23.74 22.11
CA LYS A 32 24.00 23.06 21.60
C LYS A 32 25.07 24.13 21.31
N GLY A 33 25.84 24.51 22.33
CA GLY A 33 26.73 25.66 22.37
C GLY A 33 27.99 25.55 21.50
N LYS A 34 29.17 25.67 22.12
CA LYS A 34 30.48 25.90 21.45
C LYS A 34 30.81 24.95 20.28
N THR A 35 30.41 23.67 20.35
CA THR A 35 30.76 22.65 19.34
C THR A 35 29.59 22.24 18.47
N ALA A 36 28.38 22.77 18.69
CA ALA A 36 27.16 22.40 17.98
C ALA A 36 26.89 20.86 17.91
N GLY A 37 27.48 20.08 18.81
CA GLY A 37 27.41 18.61 18.81
C GLY A 37 28.43 17.89 17.91
N ARG A 38 29.41 18.60 17.34
CA ARG A 38 30.44 18.04 16.44
C ARG A 38 31.73 17.58 17.15
N GLY A 39 31.83 17.76 18.47
CA GLY A 39 33.06 17.48 19.22
C GLY A 39 34.13 18.56 19.05
N THR A 40 35.39 18.23 19.33
CA THR A 40 36.49 19.22 19.38
C THR A 40 37.33 19.28 18.11
N LYS A 41 37.94 18.17 17.70
CA LYS A 41 38.88 18.09 16.57
C LYS A 41 38.63 16.81 15.76
N GLY A 42 39.20 16.74 14.57
CA GLY A 42 39.09 15.60 13.64
C GLY A 42 38.23 15.91 12.41
N THR A 43 38.16 14.95 11.48
CA THR A 43 37.47 15.13 10.20
C THR A 43 35.99 15.42 10.39
N LYS A 44 35.29 14.71 11.29
CA LYS A 44 33.85 14.93 11.59
C LYS A 44 33.54 16.29 12.25
N ALA A 45 34.53 16.91 12.88
CA ALA A 45 34.36 18.24 13.48
C ALA A 45 34.39 19.34 12.39
N ARG A 46 35.23 19.17 11.36
CA ARG A 46 35.46 20.15 10.30
C ARG A 46 34.60 19.89 9.05
N TYR A 47 34.43 18.62 8.68
CA TYR A 47 33.83 18.13 7.44
C TYR A 47 32.98 16.87 7.69
N GLN A 48 32.37 16.36 6.61
CA GLN A 48 31.59 15.12 6.65
C GLN A 48 32.40 13.98 6.02
N VAL A 49 32.40 12.82 6.66
CA VAL A 49 32.96 11.58 6.10
C VAL A 49 31.88 10.91 5.25
N PRO A 50 32.19 10.44 4.03
CA PRO A 50 31.21 9.72 3.19
C PRO A 50 30.80 8.40 3.85
N GLU A 51 29.52 8.04 3.74
CA GLU A 51 28.93 6.87 4.39
C GLU A 51 29.53 5.54 3.92
N ARG A 52 29.94 5.48 2.65
CA ARG A 52 30.56 4.30 2.02
C ARG A 52 31.98 3.99 2.49
N PHE A 53 32.58 4.85 3.32
CA PHE A 53 33.96 4.71 3.75
C PHE A 53 34.05 4.06 5.14
N GLU A 54 34.60 2.85 5.17
CA GLU A 54 34.76 2.03 6.39
C GLU A 54 36.17 2.16 7.00
N GLY A 55 36.80 3.35 6.90
CA GLY A 55 38.06 3.63 7.59
C GLY A 55 39.33 3.04 6.96
N GLY A 56 39.27 2.62 5.68
CA GLY A 56 40.41 2.07 4.93
C GLY A 56 40.28 0.58 4.62
N GLN A 57 39.32 -0.09 5.22
CA GLN A 57 38.94 -1.44 4.83
C GLN A 57 38.16 -1.41 3.50
N MET A 58 38.28 -2.47 2.69
CA MET A 58 37.43 -2.68 1.51
C MET A 58 35.95 -2.69 1.93
N PRO A 59 35.12 -1.76 1.43
CA PRO A 59 33.74 -1.64 1.91
C PRO A 59 32.84 -2.83 1.56
N LEU A 60 31.78 -3.02 2.34
CA LEU A 60 30.84 -4.14 2.18
C LEU A 60 30.21 -4.22 0.78
N HIS A 61 29.89 -3.07 0.18
CA HIS A 61 29.30 -2.99 -1.17
C HIS A 61 30.25 -3.46 -2.29
N MET A 62 31.54 -3.58 -2.01
CA MET A 62 32.54 -4.13 -2.93
C MET A 62 32.87 -5.58 -2.63
N ARG A 63 32.72 -6.00 -1.37
CA ARG A 63 33.01 -7.37 -0.92
C ARG A 63 31.95 -8.36 -1.37
N LEU A 64 30.69 -7.97 -1.26
CA LEU A 64 29.57 -8.83 -1.63
C LEU A 64 29.45 -8.88 -3.16
N PRO A 65 29.24 -10.06 -3.75
CA PRO A 65 28.95 -10.15 -5.17
C PRO A 65 27.63 -9.42 -5.48
N LYS A 66 27.54 -8.85 -6.68
CA LYS A 66 26.29 -8.24 -7.17
C LYS A 66 25.21 -9.33 -7.27
N LEU A 67 23.97 -8.94 -6.96
CA LEU A 67 22.82 -9.82 -7.15
C LEU A 67 22.74 -10.29 -8.61
N LYS A 68 22.40 -11.57 -8.80
CA LYS A 68 22.36 -12.21 -10.11
C LYS A 68 21.14 -11.75 -10.92
N GLY A 69 21.27 -11.75 -12.24
CA GLY A 69 20.19 -11.49 -13.20
C GLY A 69 20.11 -10.05 -13.72
N PHE A 70 19.09 -9.77 -14.51
CA PHE A 70 18.78 -8.45 -15.07
C PHE A 70 17.33 -8.07 -14.74
N LYS A 71 17.05 -6.77 -14.62
CA LYS A 71 15.67 -6.28 -14.53
C LYS A 71 15.12 -6.15 -15.95
N ASN A 72 14.12 -6.94 -16.30
CA ASN A 72 13.46 -6.85 -17.61
C ASN A 72 12.66 -5.52 -17.71
N PRO A 73 12.99 -4.62 -18.65
CA PRO A 73 12.27 -3.35 -18.82
C PRO A 73 10.83 -3.53 -19.34
N PHE A 74 10.53 -4.66 -19.98
CA PHE A 74 9.22 -4.94 -20.58
C PHE A 74 8.29 -5.76 -19.67
N LYS A 75 8.61 -5.87 -18.37
CA LYS A 75 7.80 -6.64 -17.43
C LYS A 75 6.49 -5.89 -17.14
N THR A 76 5.36 -6.46 -17.50
CA THR A 76 4.04 -5.96 -17.10
C THR A 76 3.79 -6.29 -15.62
N GLU A 77 3.67 -5.27 -14.78
CA GLU A 77 3.38 -5.44 -13.35
C GLU A 77 1.88 -5.28 -13.09
N PHE A 78 1.27 -6.33 -12.53
CA PHE A 78 -0.16 -6.33 -12.19
C PHE A 78 -0.35 -5.96 -10.72
N GLN A 79 -1.37 -5.15 -10.44
CA GLN A 79 -1.80 -4.91 -9.06
C GLN A 79 -2.68 -6.06 -8.62
N VAL A 80 -2.28 -6.75 -7.55
CA VAL A 80 -3.05 -7.86 -7.00
C VAL A 80 -4.21 -7.32 -6.19
N VAL A 81 -5.44 -7.65 -6.59
CA VAL A 81 -6.67 -7.30 -5.87
C VAL A 81 -7.25 -8.57 -5.27
N ASN A 82 -7.36 -8.61 -3.94
CA ASN A 82 -7.97 -9.72 -3.24
C ASN A 82 -9.49 -9.59 -3.25
N LEU A 83 -10.19 -10.71 -3.47
CA LEU A 83 -11.64 -10.76 -3.60
C LEU A 83 -12.38 -10.33 -2.32
N ASP A 84 -11.80 -10.59 -1.15
CA ASP A 84 -12.38 -10.21 0.14
C ASP A 84 -12.53 -8.69 0.30
N LYS A 85 -11.56 -7.93 -0.24
CA LYS A 85 -11.60 -6.46 -0.25
C LYS A 85 -12.70 -5.95 -1.17
N LEU A 86 -12.92 -6.61 -2.31
CA LEU A 86 -13.99 -6.28 -3.26
C LEU A 86 -15.38 -6.61 -2.67
N ALA A 87 -15.52 -7.75 -2.00
CA ALA A 87 -16.76 -8.13 -1.35
C ALA A 87 -17.15 -7.14 -0.23
N SER A 88 -16.16 -6.54 0.44
CA SER A 88 -16.38 -5.53 1.48
C SER A 88 -16.64 -4.13 0.91
N SER A 89 -15.99 -3.77 -0.20
CA SER A 89 -16.14 -2.44 -0.81
C SER A 89 -17.35 -2.32 -1.73
N THR A 90 -17.92 -3.45 -2.18
CA THR A 90 -19.13 -3.45 -3.00
C THR A 90 -20.36 -3.29 -2.11
N PRO A 91 -21.15 -2.21 -2.23
CA PRO A 91 -22.42 -2.13 -1.54
C PRO A 91 -23.31 -3.27 -2.06
N ARG A 92 -23.98 -3.97 -1.13
CA ARG A 92 -24.96 -5.01 -1.45
C ARG A 92 -26.02 -4.41 -2.36
N VAL A 93 -25.95 -4.72 -3.65
CA VAL A 93 -26.97 -4.36 -4.64
C VAL A 93 -28.23 -5.12 -4.26
N GLU A 94 -29.13 -4.48 -3.52
CA GLU A 94 -30.48 -4.96 -3.24
C GLU A 94 -31.20 -5.09 -4.59
N ARG A 95 -31.22 -6.30 -5.13
CA ARG A 95 -31.93 -6.62 -6.37
C ARG A 95 -33.42 -6.50 -6.05
N SER A 96 -34.03 -5.38 -6.42
CA SER A 96 -35.46 -5.16 -6.27
C SER A 96 -36.21 -6.35 -6.87
N ARG A 97 -36.83 -7.13 -5.99
CA ARG A 97 -37.79 -8.17 -6.34
C ARG A 97 -38.98 -7.49 -7.00
N SER A 98 -39.00 -7.40 -8.32
CA SER A 98 -40.26 -7.33 -9.08
C SER A 98 -40.01 -7.53 -10.57
N ARG A 99 -40.40 -8.71 -11.05
CA ARG A 99 -41.33 -8.92 -12.16
C ARG A 99 -41.30 -10.40 -12.50
N THR A 100 -42.34 -11.07 -12.05
CA THR A 100 -42.77 -12.40 -12.44
C THR A 100 -42.56 -12.63 -13.94
N TRP A 101 -41.65 -13.54 -14.28
CA TRP A 101 -41.68 -14.20 -15.59
C TRP A 101 -42.24 -15.59 -15.37
N SER A 102 -43.54 -15.74 -15.59
CA SER A 102 -44.19 -17.04 -15.70
C SER A 102 -44.26 -17.37 -17.19
N PRO A 103 -43.47 -18.32 -17.71
CA PRO A 103 -43.66 -18.80 -19.06
C PRO A 103 -44.89 -19.71 -19.06
N ARG A 104 -45.97 -19.28 -19.74
CA ARG A 104 -47.04 -20.19 -20.16
C ARG A 104 -46.40 -21.26 -21.04
N VAL A 105 -46.44 -22.51 -20.60
CA VAL A 105 -46.09 -23.69 -21.40
C VAL A 105 -47.37 -24.18 -22.07
N PRO A 106 -47.48 -24.18 -23.41
CA PRO A 106 -48.43 -25.04 -24.09
C PRO A 106 -47.86 -26.46 -24.15
N CYS A 107 -48.60 -27.36 -23.52
CA CYS A 107 -48.52 -28.79 -23.74
C CYS A 107 -48.69 -29.10 -25.23
N ALA A 108 -47.67 -29.68 -25.86
CA ALA A 108 -47.83 -30.50 -27.05
C ALA A 108 -46.97 -31.76 -26.89
N ARG A 109 -47.62 -32.74 -26.28
CA ARG A 109 -47.22 -34.13 -26.18
C ARG A 109 -47.43 -34.75 -27.57
N THR A 110 -46.35 -35.14 -28.26
CA THR A 110 -46.41 -36.23 -29.24
C THR A 110 -45.27 -37.20 -28.99
N ALA A 111 -45.70 -38.39 -28.56
CA ALA A 111 -44.90 -39.57 -28.37
C ALA A 111 -44.50 -40.17 -29.72
N SER A 112 -43.26 -40.67 -29.82
CA SER A 112 -42.85 -41.76 -30.70
C SER A 112 -41.34 -41.97 -30.49
N SER A 113 -40.92 -42.76 -29.51
CA SER A 113 -40.61 -44.19 -29.65
C SER A 113 -39.40 -44.50 -30.54
N ARG A 114 -38.27 -44.84 -29.90
CA ARG A 114 -37.16 -45.74 -30.29
C ARG A 114 -35.97 -45.36 -29.39
N SER A 115 -35.78 -46.01 -28.23
CA SER A 115 -35.14 -47.32 -28.01
C SER A 115 -33.70 -47.39 -28.53
N TRP A 116 -32.87 -48.14 -27.77
CA TRP A 116 -31.40 -48.30 -27.80
C TRP A 116 -30.72 -47.46 -26.70
N ALA A 117 -30.68 -47.91 -25.43
CA ALA A 117 -29.96 -49.06 -24.86
C ALA A 117 -28.42 -48.92 -24.87
N ARG A 118 -27.84 -49.18 -23.69
CA ARG A 118 -26.41 -49.38 -23.33
C ARG A 118 -25.60 -48.08 -23.11
N ALA A 119 -24.70 -47.95 -22.15
CA ALA A 119 -24.34 -48.72 -20.96
C ALA A 119 -23.37 -47.84 -20.12
N ARG A 120 -23.32 -48.11 -18.80
CA ARG A 120 -22.14 -48.19 -17.89
C ARG A 120 -20.80 -47.70 -18.50
N SER A 121 -19.90 -46.94 -17.87
CA SER A 121 -19.56 -46.69 -16.46
C SER A 121 -18.32 -45.76 -16.42
N PRO A 122 -17.86 -45.29 -15.24
CA PRO A 122 -17.02 -44.11 -15.06
C PRO A 122 -15.52 -44.42 -15.09
N TRP A 123 -14.71 -43.51 -15.64
CA TRP A 123 -13.26 -43.48 -15.38
C TRP A 123 -12.95 -42.44 -14.32
N ARG A 124 -12.66 -42.95 -13.13
CA ARG A 124 -12.12 -42.24 -11.98
C ARG A 124 -10.61 -42.13 -12.17
N CYS A 125 -10.09 -40.91 -12.12
CA CYS A 125 -8.67 -40.62 -12.10
C CYS A 125 -7.99 -41.26 -10.88
N ARG A 126 -6.79 -41.77 -11.11
CA ARG A 126 -5.74 -41.87 -10.11
C ARG A 126 -4.79 -40.68 -10.31
#